data_AF-N8VIB6-F1
#
_entry.id   AF-N8VIB6-F1
#
_cell.length_a   1.000
_cell.length_b   1.000
_cell.length_c   1.000
_cell.angle_alpha   90.00
_cell.angle_beta   90.00
_cell.angle_gamma   90.00
#
_symmetry.space_group_name_H-M   'P 1'
#
loop_
_entity.id
_entity.type
_entity.pdbx_description
1 polymer ?
#
loop_
_entity_poly.entity_id
_entity_poly.type
_entity_poly.pdbx_seq_one_letter_code
_entity_poly.pdbx_strand_id
1 'polypeptide(L)' 'MKIVSTPYTHEHGFRALKRLHKAIIRNQLLRSDLHKLYQAMLHLERYMERLSHSAPKPHYKRRKKS' A
#
# COMPACT_ATOMS: atom_id res chain seq x y z
N MET A 1 -16.01 10.50 -1.56
CA MET A 1 -14.83 9.83 -0.97
C MET A 1 -14.24 10.79 0.08
N LYS A 2 -14.31 10.47 1.39
CA LYS A 2 -13.80 11.37 2.43
C LYS A 2 -12.27 11.44 2.30
N ILE A 3 -11.73 12.65 2.07
CA ILE A 3 -10.29 12.89 2.08
C ILE A 3 -9.87 12.84 3.54
N VAL A 4 -9.47 11.66 4.01
CA VAL A 4 -8.93 11.52 5.35
C VAL A 4 -7.62 12.31 5.37
N SER A 5 -7.48 13.26 6.29
CA SER A 5 -6.26 14.08 6.40
C SER A 5 -5.22 13.44 7.33
N THR A 6 -5.28 12.11 7.50
CA THR A 6 -4.25 11.41 8.27
C THR A 6 -2.91 11.48 7.54
N PRO A 7 -1.83 11.88 8.23
CA PRO A 7 -0.50 11.90 7.65
C PRO A 7 -0.10 10.49 7.22
N TYR A 8 0.73 10.38 6.18
CA TYR A 8 1.31 9.11 5.78
C TYR A 8 2.18 8.58 6.92
N THR A 9 1.92 7.35 7.35
CA THR A 9 2.79 6.67 8.31
C THR A 9 4.14 6.32 7.66
N HIS A 10 5.17 6.19 8.48
CA HIS A 10 6.50 5.77 8.02
C HIS A 10 6.47 4.38 7.36
N GLU A 11 5.53 3.52 7.74
CA GLU A 11 5.31 2.22 7.11
C GLU A 11 4.86 2.33 5.65
N HIS A 12 3.99 3.29 5.31
CA HIS A 12 3.58 3.52 3.92
C HIS A 12 4.74 3.96 3.05
N GLY A 13 5.58 4.87 3.56
CA GLY A 13 6.78 5.33 2.88
C GLY A 13 7.76 4.18 2.62
N PHE A 14 8.00 3.34 3.63
CA PHE A 14 8.91 2.20 3.49
C PHE A 14 8.40 1.16 2.48
N ARG A 15 7.09 0.85 2.49
CA ARG A 15 6.50 -0.09 1.51
C ARG A 15 6.52 0.47 0.09
N ALA A 16 6.18 1.75 -0.07
CA ALA A 16 6.25 2.45 -1.35
C ALA A 16 7.69 2.44 -1.90
N LEU A 17 8.67 2.76 -1.05
CA LEU A 17 10.08 2.74 -1.42
C LEU A 17 10.56 1.33 -1.79
N LYS A 18 10.14 0.29 -1.05
CA LYS A 18 10.46 -1.11 -1.37
C LYS A 18 9.93 -1.53 -2.75
N ARG A 19 8.71 -1.12 -3.10
CA ARG A 19 8.14 -1.39 -4.45
C ARG A 19 8.89 -0.62 -5.53
N LEU A 20 9.16 0.65 -5.28
CA LEU A 20 9.90 1.51 -6.20
C LEU A 20 11.31 0.95 -6.46
N HIS A 21 12.00 0.54 -5.41
CA HIS A 21 13.31 -0.11 -5.49
C HIS A 21 13.28 -1.37 -6.35
N LYS A 22 12.27 -2.23 -6.18
CA LYS A 22 12.07 -3.41 -7.02
C LYS A 22 11.84 -3.05 -8.50
N ALA A 23 11.12 -1.98 -8.79
CA ALA A 23 10.87 -1.51 -10.14
C ALA A 23 12.12 -0.90 -10.80
N ILE A 24 12.95 -0.20 -10.01
CA ILE A 24 14.27 0.31 -10.44
C ILE A 24 15.19 -0.85 -10.83
N ILE A 25 15.30 -1.90 -9.99
CA ILE A 25 16.13 -3.07 -10.29
C ILE A 25 15.72 -3.74 -11.61
N ARG A 26 14.41 -3.73 -11.91
CA ARG A 26 13.86 -4.27 -13.16
C ARG A 26 14.03 -3.34 -14.37
N ASN A 27 14.67 -2.19 -14.18
CA ASN A 27 14.88 -1.15 -15.17
C ASN A 27 13.58 -0.67 -15.87
N GLN A 28 12.45 -0.76 -15.16
CA GLN A 28 11.13 -0.41 -15.69
C GLN A 28 10.80 1.08 -15.51
N LEU A 29 11.78 1.90 -15.11
CA LEU A 29 11.50 3.19 -14.50
C LEU A 29 12.56 4.23 -14.88
N LEU A 30 12.11 5.31 -15.50
CA LEU A 30 12.93 6.49 -15.77
C LEU A 30 13.15 7.28 -14.48
N ARG A 31 14.42 7.55 -14.16
CA ARG A 31 14.83 8.26 -12.94
C ARG A 31 14.23 9.66 -12.82
N SER A 32 13.87 10.29 -13.95
CA SER A 32 13.19 11.58 -14.04
C SER A 32 11.81 11.59 -13.39
N ASP A 33 11.08 10.46 -13.43
CA ASP A 33 9.71 10.36 -12.90
C ASP A 33 9.66 9.77 -11.49
N LEU A 34 10.83 9.55 -10.87
CA LEU A 34 10.95 8.88 -9.59
C LEU A 34 10.13 9.58 -8.49
N HIS A 35 10.15 10.91 -8.47
CA HIS A 35 9.39 11.69 -7.47
C HIS A 35 7.87 11.53 -7.63
N LYS A 36 7.37 11.62 -8.87
CA LYS A 36 5.94 11.43 -9.18
C LYS A 36 5.49 10.00 -8.88
N LEU A 37 6.34 9.02 -9.22
CA LEU A 37 6.07 7.60 -8.96
C LEU A 37 6.11 7.27 -7.48
N TYR A 38 7.00 7.90 -6.71
CA TYR A 38 7.00 7.77 -5.26
C TYR A 38 5.71 8.30 -4.63
N GLN A 39 5.23 9.47 -5.05
CA GLN A 39 3.94 10.00 -4.61
C GLN A 39 2.78 9.06 -4.99
N ALA A 40 2.76 8.54 -6.23
CA ALA A 40 1.75 7.58 -6.67
C ALA A 40 1.77 6.28 -5.84
N MET A 41 2.96 5.76 -5.52
CA MET A 41 3.13 4.57 -4.68
C MET A 41 2.68 4.81 -3.23
N LEU A 42 2.91 6.00 -2.67
CA LEU A 42 2.38 6.39 -1.36
C LEU A 42 0.85 6.38 -1.32
N HIS A 43 0.22 6.95 -2.36
CA HIS A 43 -1.23 6.90 -2.51
C HIS A 43 -1.76 5.47 -2.65
N LEU A 44 -1.04 4.61 -3.38
CA LEU A 44 -1.37 3.19 -3.53
C LEU A 44 -1.33 2.44 -2.19
N GLU A 45 -0.25 2.58 -1.41
CA GLU A 45 -0.13 1.91 -0.12
C GLU A 45 -1.25 2.31 0.85
N ARG A 46 -1.60 3.60 0.86
CA ARG A 46 -2.73 4.11 1.63
C ARG A 46 -4.08 3.57 1.13
N TYR A 47 -4.23 3.39 -0.18
CA TYR A 47 -5.42 2.77 -0.75
C TYR A 47 -5.51 1.29 -0.35
N MET A 48 -4.40 0.55 -0.43
CA MET A 48 -4.33 -0.86 -0.01
C MET A 48 -4.63 -1.05 1.47
N GLU A 49 -4.15 -0.16 2.33
CA GLU A 49 -4.50 -0.17 3.75
C GLU A 49 -6.00 0.05 3.98
N ARG A 50 -6.60 1.02 3.30
CA ARG A 50 -8.07 1.21 3.39
C ARG A 50 -8.81 -0.03 2.91
N LEU A 51 -8.35 -0.64 1.82
CA LEU A 51 -8.96 -1.85 1.29
C LEU A 51 -8.88 -3.01 2.29
N SER A 52 -7.73 -3.19 2.96
CA SER A 52 -7.58 -4.24 3.98
C SER A 52 -8.43 -4.00 5.24
N HIS A 53 -8.65 -2.74 5.62
CA HIS A 53 -9.55 -2.38 6.72
C HIS A 53 -11.03 -2.51 6.35
N SER A 54 -11.38 -2.35 5.06
CA SER A 54 -12.74 -2.51 4.55
C SER A 54 -13.09 -3.97 4.18
N ALA A 55 -12.09 -4.84 4.05
CA ALA A 55 -12.33 -6.24 3.79
C ALA A 55 -12.98 -6.88 5.03
N PRO A 56 -14.15 -7.53 4.91
CA PRO A 56 -14.72 -8.27 6.02
C PRO A 56 -13.70 -9.32 6.46
N LYS A 57 -13.30 -9.29 7.74
CA LYS A 57 -12.45 -10.33 8.31
C LYS A 57 -13.09 -11.68 7.99
N PRO A 58 -12.38 -12.66 7.41
CA PRO A 58 -12.94 -13.99 7.23
C PRO A 58 -13.37 -14.49 8.61
N HIS A 59 -14.68 -14.60 8.80
CA HIS A 59 -15.25 -15.14 10.02
C HIS A 59 -14.91 -16.64 10.00
N TYR A 60 -13.74 -17.00 10.54
CA TYR A 60 -13.40 -18.41 10.77
C TYR A 60 -14.46 -18.97 11.72
N LYS A 61 -15.52 -19.57 11.17
CA LYS A 61 -16.47 -20.39 11.92
C LYS A 61 -15.66 -21.55 12.49
N ARG A 62 -15.24 -21.40 13.75
CA ARG A 62 -14.67 -22.45 14.58
C ARG A 62 -15.71 -23.57 14.67
N ARG A 63 -15.64 -24.55 13.76
CA ARG A 63 -16.44 -25.79 13.87
C ARG A 63 -15.99 -26.47 15.15
N LYS A 64 -16.80 -26.37 16.21
CA LYS A 64 -16.71 -27.30 17.35
C LYS A 64 -17.03 -28.68 16.79
N LYS A 65 -16.04 -29.58 16.75
CA LYS A 65 -16.30 -31.01 16.61
C LYS A 65 -16.84 -31.47 17.96
N SER A 66 -18.08 -31.97 17.95
CA SER A 66 -18.64 -32.82 19.01
C SER A 66 -18.00 -34.20 18.96
#